data_AF-A0A5Q2MIJ6-F1
#
_entry.id   AF-A0A5Q2MIJ6-F1
#
_cell.length_a   1.000
_cell.length_b   1.000
_cell.length_c   1.000
_cell.angle_alpha   90.00
_cell.angle_beta   90.00
_cell.angle_gamma   90.00
#
_symmetry.space_group_name_H-M   'P 1'
#
loop_
_entity.id
_entity.type
_entity.pdbx_description
1 polymer ?
#
loop_
_entity_poly.entity_id
_entity_poly.type
_entity_poly.pdbx_seq_one_letter_code
_entity_poly.pdbx_strand_id
1 'polypeptide(L)'
;MTSAAGDPLQGTGSGASGRTDRRGQDELEMQTTGAASSGHRPWQRALVVVLALVAVVHAAVLALWVSPSGPVRDAVGDRALAAWVNPYFAQQWSALVPNAQFADESFMVRAQVRDGAGGAITMSDWMDVTAVETDALRHDIDPARVHVAARRIATNLNGAMFGLNPRQRELVAASYTKEPIERLGDRLYSAGTDRQAAVRSYVTYDTMATRFASMYARARLDGTILKVQYRVGRRTVPAGADRPADALHDRDFRWFAFGFRRGFTASYEAQTAFERHAGA
;
A
#
# COMPACT_ATOMS: atom_id res chain seq x y z
N MET A 1 50.52 15.68 52.23
CA MET A 1 49.42 15.53 53.20
C MET A 1 48.85 14.13 52.99
N THR A 2 48.86 13.16 53.89
CA THR A 2 49.18 13.03 55.33
C THR A 2 49.20 11.50 55.55
N SER A 3 50.33 10.93 55.99
CA SER A 3 50.53 10.29 57.31
C SER A 3 49.60 9.08 57.60
N ALA A 4 50.19 7.88 57.72
CA ALA A 4 50.35 7.11 58.97
C ALA A 4 49.12 6.23 59.30
N ALA A 5 49.16 5.09 59.99
CA ALA A 5 50.16 4.19 60.55
C ALA A 5 49.35 3.00 61.14
N GLY A 6 50.01 1.88 61.48
CA GLY A 6 49.47 0.96 62.50
C GLY A 6 49.52 -0.53 62.16
N ASP A 7 50.66 -1.15 62.43
CA ASP A 7 50.80 -2.56 62.84
C ASP A 7 50.42 -2.67 64.35
N PRO A 8 50.41 -3.83 65.05
CA PRO A 8 50.57 -5.24 64.66
C PRO A 8 49.53 -6.17 65.34
N LEU A 9 49.62 -7.49 65.19
CA LEU A 9 49.60 -8.43 66.33
C LEU A 9 50.10 -9.83 65.91
N GLN A 10 51.21 -10.23 66.53
CA GLN A 10 51.70 -11.59 66.58
C GLN A 10 50.82 -12.45 67.51
N GLY A 11 50.57 -13.70 67.11
CA GLY A 11 50.01 -14.76 67.94
C GLY A 11 50.70 -16.08 67.61
N THR A 12 51.27 -16.68 68.64
CA THR A 12 52.22 -17.80 68.65
C THR A 12 51.55 -19.18 68.72
N GLY A 13 52.33 -20.24 68.45
CA GLY A 13 52.06 -21.63 68.86
C GLY A 13 51.57 -22.54 67.72
N SER A 14 52.43 -23.32 67.04
CA SER A 14 53.07 -24.57 67.48
C SER A 14 52.07 -25.67 67.87
N GLY A 15 52.05 -26.74 67.07
CA GLY A 15 51.23 -27.93 67.31
C GLY A 15 51.20 -28.86 66.11
N ALA A 16 52.30 -29.57 65.90
CA ALA A 16 52.40 -30.67 64.95
C ALA A 16 51.40 -31.80 65.30
N SER A 17 50.85 -32.44 64.27
CA SER A 17 50.92 -33.91 64.07
C SER A 17 49.66 -34.46 63.39
N GLY A 18 49.87 -35.06 62.22
CA GLY A 18 49.13 -36.25 61.79
C GLY A 18 47.73 -36.06 61.24
N ARG A 19 47.60 -35.78 59.93
CA ARG A 19 46.52 -36.36 59.10
C ARG A 19 46.81 -36.25 57.60
N THR A 20 47.88 -36.87 57.13
CA THR A 20 48.07 -37.19 55.70
C THR A 20 47.19 -38.39 55.34
N ASP A 21 45.87 -38.25 55.42
CA ASP A 21 44.89 -39.25 54.93
C ASP A 21 43.47 -38.66 54.83
N ARG A 22 43.33 -37.49 54.19
CA ARG A 22 42.01 -36.91 53.86
C ARG A 22 41.92 -36.48 52.41
N ARG A 23 43.02 -35.95 51.87
CA ARG A 23 43.07 -35.39 50.52
C ARG A 23 42.79 -36.41 49.41
N GLY A 24 43.16 -37.68 49.60
CA GLY A 24 42.90 -38.75 48.62
C GLY A 24 41.50 -39.38 48.73
N GLN A 25 40.83 -39.24 49.88
CA GLN A 25 39.46 -39.72 50.08
C GLN A 25 38.44 -38.68 49.57
N ASP A 26 38.73 -37.39 49.74
CA ASP A 26 37.90 -36.30 49.21
C ASP A 26 37.91 -36.26 47.67
N GLU A 27 39.01 -36.63 46.99
CA GLU A 27 39.07 -36.70 45.51
C GLU A 27 38.34 -37.92 44.93
N LEU A 28 38.23 -39.01 45.69
CA LEU A 28 37.47 -40.20 45.29
C LEU A 28 35.96 -40.05 45.59
N GLU A 29 35.57 -39.38 46.69
CA GLU A 29 34.16 -39.05 46.96
C GLU A 29 33.61 -37.98 46.01
N MET A 30 34.45 -37.08 45.48
CA MET A 30 34.02 -36.06 44.51
C MET A 30 33.78 -36.62 43.09
N GLN A 31 34.26 -37.83 42.79
CA GLN A 31 34.04 -38.48 41.49
C GLN A 31 32.89 -39.50 41.48
N THR A 32 32.35 -39.89 42.64
CA THR A 32 31.25 -40.88 42.74
C THR A 32 29.95 -40.31 43.31
N THR A 33 29.73 -39.01 43.23
CA THR A 33 28.42 -38.42 43.53
C THR A 33 27.76 -37.90 42.24
N GLY A 34 27.06 -38.81 41.57
CA GLY A 34 25.98 -38.47 40.66
C GLY A 34 26.41 -37.87 39.31
N ALA A 35 26.82 -38.73 38.39
CA ALA A 35 26.43 -38.54 37.00
C ALA A 35 24.93 -38.21 36.99
N ALA A 36 24.60 -36.98 36.60
CA ALA A 36 23.25 -36.45 36.64
C ALA A 36 22.31 -37.37 35.84
N SER A 37 21.60 -38.26 36.52
CA SER A 37 20.42 -38.88 35.95
C SER A 37 19.32 -37.82 35.93
N SER A 38 19.36 -36.93 34.95
CA SER A 38 18.18 -36.19 34.52
C SER A 38 17.24 -37.20 33.84
N GLY A 39 16.69 -38.12 34.64
CA GLY A 39 15.63 -39.01 34.23
C GLY A 39 14.47 -38.13 33.82
N HIS A 40 14.34 -37.88 32.53
CA HIS A 40 13.22 -37.12 31.99
C HIS A 40 11.97 -37.85 32.47
N ARG A 41 11.15 -37.18 33.28
CA ARG A 41 9.93 -37.74 33.82
C ARG A 41 9.10 -38.26 32.65
N PRO A 42 8.41 -39.40 32.75
CA PRO A 42 7.72 -40.02 31.61
C PRO A 42 6.75 -39.06 30.90
N TRP A 43 6.16 -38.11 31.63
CA TRP A 43 5.33 -37.06 31.05
C TRP A 43 6.11 -36.07 30.16
N GLN A 44 7.38 -35.79 30.44
CA GLN A 44 8.24 -34.94 29.61
C GLN A 44 8.54 -35.63 28.28
N ARG A 45 8.80 -36.94 28.31
CA ARG A 45 8.98 -37.75 27.09
C ARG A 45 7.70 -37.79 26.26
N ALA A 46 6.57 -38.03 26.91
CA ALA A 46 5.26 -38.00 26.25
C ALA A 46 4.97 -36.62 25.63
N LEU A 47 5.24 -35.54 26.37
CA LEU A 47 5.08 -34.17 25.89
C LEU A 47 5.96 -33.90 24.65
N VAL A 48 7.23 -34.29 24.67
CA VAL A 48 8.14 -34.13 23.52
C VAL A 48 7.62 -34.88 22.31
N VAL A 49 7.15 -36.13 22.48
CA VAL A 49 6.58 -36.91 21.38
C VAL A 49 5.32 -36.25 20.82
N VAL A 50 4.43 -35.75 21.67
CA VAL A 50 3.23 -35.02 21.24
C VAL A 50 3.59 -33.75 20.47
N LEU A 51 4.53 -32.95 20.98
CA LEU A 51 4.97 -31.72 20.30
C LEU A 51 5.65 -32.03 18.96
N ALA A 52 6.45 -33.10 18.89
CA ALA A 52 7.06 -33.54 17.65
C ALA A 52 6.01 -33.97 16.62
N LEU A 53 4.98 -34.71 17.03
CA LEU A 53 3.87 -35.09 16.16
C LEU A 53 3.11 -33.86 15.65
N VAL A 54 2.80 -32.91 16.53
CA VAL A 54 2.14 -31.65 16.14
C VAL A 54 3.00 -30.88 15.13
N ALA A 55 4.32 -30.81 15.35
CA ALA A 55 5.23 -30.14 14.42
C ALA A 55 5.26 -30.82 13.04
N VAL A 56 5.27 -32.15 12.99
CA VAL A 56 5.21 -32.92 11.74
C VAL A 56 3.89 -32.68 11.00
N VAL A 57 2.76 -32.73 11.71
CA VAL A 57 1.44 -32.43 11.13
C VAL A 57 1.40 -31.00 10.60
N HIS A 58 1.89 -30.03 11.37
CA HIS A 58 1.94 -28.63 10.95
C HIS A 58 2.80 -28.44 9.69
N ALA A 59 3.98 -29.07 9.63
CA ALA A 59 4.86 -29.02 8.46
C ALA A 59 4.21 -29.67 7.22
N ALA A 60 3.49 -30.79 7.39
CA ALA A 60 2.77 -31.44 6.31
C ALA A 60 1.64 -30.54 5.76
N VAL A 61 0.88 -29.88 6.64
CA VAL A 61 -0.17 -28.92 6.25
C VAL A 61 0.43 -27.73 5.49
N LEU A 62 1.54 -27.17 5.97
CA LEU A 62 2.24 -26.07 5.28
C LEU A 62 2.78 -26.49 3.91
N ALA A 63 3.36 -27.69 3.81
CA ALA A 63 3.83 -28.24 2.53
C ALA A 63 2.67 -28.37 1.54
N LEU A 64 1.51 -28.86 1.99
CA LEU A 64 0.33 -29.00 1.14
C LEU A 64 -0.25 -27.63 0.74
N TRP A 65 -0.22 -26.63 1.62
CA TRP A 65 -0.67 -25.26 1.35
C TRP A 65 0.14 -24.59 0.23
N VAL A 66 1.46 -24.76 0.22
CA VAL A 66 2.36 -24.15 -0.77
C VAL A 66 2.48 -25.01 -2.04
N SER A 67 2.15 -26.31 -1.96
CA SER A 67 2.21 -27.21 -3.12
C SER A 67 1.23 -26.81 -4.24
N PRO A 68 1.55 -27.03 -5.53
CA PRO A 68 0.58 -26.85 -6.62
C PRO A 68 -0.71 -27.69 -6.43
N SER A 69 -1.76 -27.40 -7.20
CA SER A 69 -2.97 -28.22 -7.20
C SER A 69 -2.67 -29.68 -7.55
N GLY A 70 -3.37 -30.61 -6.89
CA GLY A 70 -3.15 -32.03 -7.07
C GLY A 70 -4.04 -32.88 -6.16
N PRO A 71 -4.17 -34.20 -6.42
CA PRO A 71 -5.23 -35.02 -5.84
C PRO A 71 -5.26 -35.02 -4.31
N VAL A 72 -4.10 -35.00 -3.65
CA VAL A 72 -3.99 -34.98 -2.18
C VAL A 72 -4.39 -33.63 -1.61
N ARG A 73 -3.97 -32.53 -2.25
CA ARG A 73 -4.34 -31.17 -1.85
C ARG A 73 -5.84 -30.94 -2.04
N ASP A 74 -6.36 -31.37 -3.18
CA ASP A 74 -7.76 -31.19 -3.55
C ASP A 74 -8.69 -32.01 -2.64
N ALA A 75 -8.26 -33.21 -2.21
CA ALA A 75 -8.99 -34.03 -1.26
C ALA A 75 -9.09 -33.42 0.15
N VAL A 76 -8.06 -32.70 0.60
CA VAL A 76 -8.10 -31.96 1.87
C VAL A 76 -8.93 -30.68 1.73
N GLY A 77 -8.84 -30.03 0.56
CA GLY A 77 -9.60 -28.86 0.19
C GLY A 77 -9.00 -27.54 0.71
N ASP A 78 -9.08 -26.51 -0.12
CA ASP A 78 -8.45 -25.20 0.16
C ASP A 78 -8.99 -24.53 1.43
N ARG A 79 -10.28 -24.72 1.77
CA ARG A 79 -10.88 -24.12 2.98
C ARG A 79 -10.29 -24.67 4.27
N ALA A 80 -10.05 -25.97 4.35
CA ALA A 80 -9.51 -26.62 5.55
C ALA A 80 -8.04 -26.22 5.77
N LEU A 81 -7.25 -26.19 4.69
CA LEU A 81 -5.87 -25.70 4.73
C LEU A 81 -5.81 -24.23 5.10
N ALA A 82 -6.67 -23.39 4.51
CA ALA A 82 -6.76 -21.96 4.83
C ALA A 82 -7.12 -21.72 6.30
N ALA A 83 -8.04 -22.49 6.87
CA ALA A 83 -8.44 -22.36 8.28
C ALA A 83 -7.29 -22.67 9.26
N TRP A 84 -6.39 -23.59 8.91
CA TRP A 84 -5.21 -23.91 9.72
C TRP A 84 -4.09 -22.87 9.57
N VAL A 85 -3.84 -22.39 8.35
CA VAL A 85 -2.68 -21.55 8.03
C VAL A 85 -2.96 -20.05 8.24
N ASN A 86 -4.10 -19.54 7.79
CA ASN A 86 -4.39 -18.10 7.78
C ASN A 86 -4.40 -17.41 9.16
N PRO A 87 -4.79 -18.04 10.29
CA PRO A 87 -4.75 -17.38 11.60
C PRO A 87 -3.34 -16.94 12.02
N TYR A 88 -2.31 -17.65 11.58
CA TYR A 88 -0.92 -17.43 12.00
C TYR A 88 -0.04 -16.89 10.86
N PHE A 89 -0.34 -17.26 9.62
CA PHE A 89 0.46 -16.94 8.43
C PHE A 89 -0.40 -16.35 7.31
N ALA A 90 -1.25 -15.37 7.63
CA ALA A 90 -1.95 -14.62 6.60
C ALA A 90 -0.94 -13.98 5.65
N GLN A 91 -0.83 -14.51 4.42
CA GLN A 91 0.01 -13.96 3.35
C GLN A 91 -0.66 -12.72 2.74
N GLN A 92 -0.97 -11.73 3.57
CA GLN A 92 -1.46 -10.47 3.09
C GLN A 92 -0.26 -9.59 2.70
N TRP A 93 -0.03 -9.46 1.39
CA TRP A 93 0.98 -8.54 0.84
C TRP A 93 0.76 -7.07 1.29
N SER A 94 -0.46 -6.73 1.74
CA SER A 94 -0.78 -5.43 2.33
C SER A 94 -0.01 -5.13 3.62
N ALA A 95 0.36 -6.16 4.41
CA ALA A 95 1.16 -5.96 5.62
C ALA A 95 2.63 -5.68 5.32
N LEU A 96 3.13 -6.13 4.16
CA LEU A 96 4.50 -5.89 3.71
C LEU A 96 4.64 -4.55 2.97
N VAL A 97 3.54 -4.02 2.42
CA VAL A 97 3.53 -2.74 1.70
C VAL A 97 2.34 -1.91 2.19
N PRO A 98 2.51 -1.15 3.29
CA PRO A 98 1.41 -0.39 3.91
C PRO A 98 0.69 0.60 2.98
N ASN A 99 1.33 0.99 1.89
CA ASN A 99 0.84 1.92 0.89
C ASN A 99 0.61 1.27 -0.49
N ALA A 100 0.62 -0.07 -0.60
CA ALA A 100 0.26 -0.74 -1.85
C ALA A 100 -1.19 -0.42 -2.20
N GLN A 101 -1.40 0.10 -3.40
CA GLN A 101 -2.72 0.40 -3.90
C GLN A 101 -3.33 -0.84 -4.54
N PHE A 102 -4.39 -1.36 -3.93
CA PHE A 102 -5.20 -2.47 -4.46
C PHE A 102 -6.39 -1.94 -5.27
N ALA A 103 -6.16 -0.93 -6.09
CA ALA A 103 -7.19 -0.32 -6.91
C ALA A 103 -6.66 0.00 -8.30
N ASP A 104 -7.53 -0.12 -9.29
CA ASP A 104 -7.33 0.42 -10.62
C ASP A 104 -8.16 1.71 -10.75
N GLU A 105 -7.57 2.72 -11.38
CA GLU A 105 -8.08 4.07 -11.44
C GLU A 105 -7.98 4.59 -12.87
N SER A 106 -9.04 5.26 -13.32
CA SER A 106 -9.16 5.80 -14.67
C SER A 106 -9.39 7.31 -14.65
N PHE A 107 -8.75 8.03 -15.56
CA PHE A 107 -8.96 9.45 -15.84
C PHE A 107 -9.46 9.62 -17.26
N MET A 108 -10.72 10.02 -17.40
CA MET A 108 -11.35 10.26 -18.69
C MET A 108 -11.53 11.76 -18.90
N VAL A 109 -11.26 12.25 -20.11
CA VAL A 109 -11.38 13.65 -20.49
C VAL A 109 -12.32 13.80 -21.68
N ARG A 110 -13.14 14.84 -21.68
CA ARG A 110 -13.82 15.35 -22.87
C ARG A 110 -13.73 16.86 -22.92
N ALA A 111 -13.83 17.44 -24.10
CA ALA A 111 -13.71 18.88 -24.29
C ALA A 111 -14.80 19.40 -25.22
N GLN A 112 -15.20 20.65 -24.98
CA GLN A 112 -15.93 21.42 -25.97
C GLN A 112 -14.94 22.27 -26.75
N VAL A 113 -14.96 22.10 -28.07
CA VAL A 113 -13.98 22.66 -28.99
C VAL A 113 -14.69 23.61 -29.95
N ARG A 114 -13.96 24.64 -30.41
CA ARG A 114 -14.38 25.50 -31.51
C ARG A 114 -13.46 25.30 -32.69
N ASP A 115 -14.05 24.96 -33.83
CA ASP A 115 -13.32 24.74 -35.07
C ASP A 115 -12.92 26.11 -35.65
N GLY A 116 -11.62 26.44 -35.62
CA GLY A 116 -11.09 27.70 -36.16
C GLY A 116 -11.70 28.99 -35.58
N ALA A 117 -11.40 30.12 -36.23
CA ALA A 117 -11.92 31.43 -35.84
C ALA A 117 -13.38 31.58 -36.30
N GLY A 118 -14.32 31.22 -35.43
CA GLY A 118 -15.75 31.42 -35.65
C GLY A 118 -16.52 30.20 -36.18
N GLY A 119 -15.89 29.02 -36.27
CA GLY A 119 -16.57 27.80 -36.67
C GLY A 119 -17.44 27.19 -35.57
N ALA A 120 -17.98 26.00 -35.88
CA ALA A 120 -18.92 25.30 -35.04
C ALA A 120 -18.33 24.95 -33.67
N ILE A 121 -19.21 24.88 -32.66
CA ILE A 121 -18.83 24.40 -31.34
C ILE A 121 -19.26 22.94 -31.22
N THR A 122 -18.30 22.04 -31.11
CA THR A 122 -18.52 20.59 -31.02
C THR A 122 -18.10 20.07 -29.64
N MET A 123 -18.66 18.93 -29.25
CA MET A 123 -18.26 18.20 -28.05
C MET A 123 -17.49 16.97 -28.48
N SER A 124 -16.32 16.75 -27.91
CA SER A 124 -15.58 15.51 -28.13
C SER A 124 -16.24 14.34 -27.40
N ASP A 125 -15.95 13.14 -27.88
CA ASP A 125 -16.16 11.92 -27.11
C ASP A 125 -15.26 11.90 -25.87
N TRP A 126 -15.56 10.96 -24.97
CA TRP A 126 -14.71 10.69 -23.82
C TRP A 126 -13.43 9.97 -24.26
N MET A 127 -12.30 10.58 -23.99
CA MET A 127 -10.97 10.00 -24.19
C MET A 127 -10.49 9.39 -22.87
N ASP A 128 -10.16 8.10 -22.86
CA ASP A 128 -9.52 7.43 -21.72
C ASP A 128 -8.01 7.70 -21.72
N VAL A 129 -7.58 8.69 -20.95
CA VAL A 129 -6.17 9.10 -20.94
C VAL A 129 -5.30 8.03 -20.27
N THR A 130 -5.84 7.43 -19.20
CA THR A 130 -5.18 6.37 -18.46
C THR A 130 -4.99 5.08 -19.27
N ALA A 131 -5.94 4.73 -20.14
CA ALA A 131 -5.78 3.59 -21.04
C ALA A 131 -4.65 3.82 -22.04
N VAL A 132 -4.62 5.01 -22.65
CA VAL A 132 -3.53 5.43 -23.57
C VAL A 132 -2.17 5.40 -22.87
N GLU A 133 -2.08 5.96 -21.65
CA GLU A 133 -0.87 5.90 -20.83
C GLU A 133 -0.45 4.45 -20.53
N THR A 134 -1.41 3.59 -20.18
CA THR A 134 -1.13 2.18 -19.86
C THR A 134 -0.60 1.43 -21.07
N ASP A 135 -1.14 1.68 -22.26
CA ASP A 135 -0.71 1.02 -23.48
C ASP A 135 0.69 1.48 -23.91
N ALA A 136 1.00 2.78 -23.76
CA ALA A 136 2.35 3.29 -23.98
C ALA A 136 3.38 2.62 -23.05
N LEU A 137 3.01 2.35 -21.79
CA LEU A 137 3.88 1.71 -20.80
C LEU A 137 4.15 0.22 -21.06
N ARG A 138 3.30 -0.50 -21.83
CA ARG A 138 3.42 -1.98 -21.95
C ARG A 138 4.73 -2.44 -22.55
N HIS A 139 5.39 -1.60 -23.34
CA HIS A 139 6.61 -1.94 -24.08
C HIS A 139 7.77 -1.01 -23.78
N ASP A 140 7.63 -0.13 -22.78
CA ASP A 140 8.68 0.80 -22.38
C ASP A 140 9.52 0.25 -21.23
N ILE A 141 10.83 0.19 -21.43
CA ILE A 141 11.81 -0.31 -20.46
C ILE A 141 12.24 0.82 -19.49
N ASP A 142 12.10 2.09 -19.88
CA ASP A 142 12.41 3.26 -19.04
C ASP A 142 11.31 4.32 -19.12
N PRO A 143 10.13 4.06 -18.53
CA PRO A 143 8.99 4.91 -18.68
C PRO A 143 9.21 6.29 -18.07
N ALA A 144 9.07 7.33 -18.90
CA ALA A 144 9.04 8.70 -18.44
C ALA A 144 7.91 8.90 -17.42
N ARG A 145 8.18 9.69 -16.36
CA ARG A 145 7.22 9.95 -15.26
C ARG A 145 5.88 10.55 -15.73
N VAL A 146 5.85 11.12 -16.93
CA VAL A 146 4.65 11.66 -17.56
C VAL A 146 3.62 10.59 -17.91
N HIS A 147 4.05 9.35 -18.22
CA HIS A 147 3.17 8.24 -18.59
C HIS A 147 2.36 7.68 -17.42
N VAL A 148 2.50 8.27 -16.22
CA VAL A 148 1.66 7.95 -15.05
C VAL A 148 0.96 9.20 -14.49
N ALA A 149 0.97 10.31 -15.23
CA ALA A 149 0.42 11.57 -14.76
C ALA A 149 -1.11 11.50 -14.63
N ALA A 150 -1.82 10.98 -15.63
CA ALA A 150 -3.27 10.85 -15.59
C ALA A 150 -3.71 9.88 -14.49
N ARG A 151 -2.98 8.77 -14.30
CA ARG A 151 -3.24 7.85 -13.18
C ARG A 151 -3.06 8.54 -11.83
N ARG A 152 -1.98 9.29 -11.61
CA ARG A 152 -1.77 10.06 -10.37
C ARG A 152 -2.86 11.10 -10.12
N ILE A 153 -3.32 11.77 -11.18
CA ILE A 153 -4.46 12.71 -11.10
C ILE A 153 -5.72 11.97 -10.66
N ALA A 154 -6.01 10.80 -11.24
CA ALA A 154 -7.15 9.97 -10.86
C ALA A 154 -7.06 9.55 -9.38
N THR A 155 -5.90 9.09 -8.92
CA THR A 155 -5.65 8.70 -7.52
C THR A 155 -5.96 9.82 -6.55
N ASN A 156 -5.36 10.98 -6.81
CA ASN A 156 -5.45 12.14 -5.93
C ASN A 156 -6.87 12.70 -5.88
N LEU A 157 -7.55 12.79 -7.04
CA LEU A 157 -8.94 13.23 -7.10
C LEU A 157 -9.89 12.22 -6.45
N ASN A 158 -9.74 10.92 -6.69
CA ASN A 158 -10.55 9.90 -6.01
C ASN A 158 -10.41 10.02 -4.49
N GLY A 159 -9.17 10.12 -3.98
CA GLY A 159 -8.89 10.31 -2.56
C GLY A 159 -9.57 11.56 -1.98
N ALA A 160 -9.45 12.70 -2.68
CA ALA A 160 -10.12 13.94 -2.27
C ALA A 160 -11.65 13.79 -2.27
N MET A 161 -12.23 13.18 -3.32
CA MET A 161 -13.67 12.96 -3.45
C MET A 161 -14.25 12.07 -2.34
N PHE A 162 -13.52 11.04 -1.90
CA PHE A 162 -13.94 10.23 -0.74
C PHE A 162 -13.95 11.04 0.56
N GLY A 163 -13.08 12.04 0.68
CA GLY A 163 -13.03 12.95 1.82
C GLY A 163 -14.19 13.96 1.87
N LEU A 164 -14.79 14.31 0.73
CA LEU A 164 -15.91 15.24 0.62
C LEU A 164 -17.24 14.62 1.07
N ASN A 165 -18.11 15.44 1.67
CA ASN A 165 -19.47 15.07 2.02
C ASN A 165 -20.42 15.08 0.78
N PRO A 166 -21.65 14.56 0.87
CA PRO A 166 -22.57 14.51 -0.27
C PRO A 166 -22.85 15.88 -0.90
N ARG A 167 -23.09 16.91 -0.07
CA ARG A 167 -23.39 18.27 -0.55
C ARG A 167 -22.20 18.89 -1.30
N GLN A 168 -20.99 18.66 -0.81
CA GLN A 168 -19.75 19.06 -1.47
C GLN A 168 -19.58 18.35 -2.80
N ARG A 169 -19.87 17.05 -2.90
CA ARG A 169 -19.79 16.30 -4.16
C ARG A 169 -20.80 16.80 -5.20
N GLU A 170 -21.99 17.21 -4.79
CA GLU A 170 -22.95 17.86 -5.69
C GLU A 170 -22.39 19.17 -6.25
N LEU A 171 -21.75 20.00 -5.41
CA LEU A 171 -21.10 21.23 -5.87
C LEU A 171 -19.98 20.92 -6.89
N VAL A 172 -19.14 19.92 -6.62
CA VAL A 172 -18.07 19.50 -7.54
C VAL A 172 -18.59 19.06 -8.91
N ALA A 173 -19.73 18.38 -8.95
CA ALA A 173 -20.39 17.93 -10.17
C ALA A 173 -20.97 19.08 -11.01
N ALA A 174 -21.17 20.27 -10.43
CA ALA A 174 -21.61 21.45 -11.14
C ALA A 174 -20.51 22.06 -12.03
N SER A 175 -20.93 22.79 -13.06
CA SER A 175 -20.03 23.40 -14.06
C SER A 175 -19.60 24.80 -13.64
N TYR A 176 -18.29 25.05 -13.70
CA TYR A 176 -17.64 26.31 -13.37
C TYR A 176 -16.73 26.75 -14.52
N THR A 177 -17.32 27.46 -15.48
CA THR A 177 -16.63 27.93 -16.70
C THR A 177 -16.37 29.44 -16.70
N LYS A 178 -17.12 30.19 -15.90
CA LYS A 178 -17.00 31.65 -15.77
C LYS A 178 -16.31 32.08 -14.48
N GLU A 179 -16.35 31.23 -13.46
CA GLU A 179 -15.81 31.51 -12.15
C GLU A 179 -14.46 30.82 -11.95
N PRO A 180 -13.53 31.45 -11.24
CA PRO A 180 -12.25 30.84 -10.88
C PRO A 180 -12.47 29.71 -9.86
N ILE A 181 -11.56 28.74 -9.82
CA ILE A 181 -11.73 27.51 -9.03
C ILE A 181 -11.71 27.79 -7.52
N GLU A 182 -11.06 28.87 -7.10
CA GLU A 182 -11.00 29.33 -5.71
C GLU A 182 -12.41 29.59 -5.15
N ARG A 183 -13.33 30.12 -5.97
CA ARG A 183 -14.74 30.30 -5.59
C ARG A 183 -15.46 28.98 -5.35
N LEU A 184 -15.07 27.91 -6.03
CA LEU A 184 -15.56 26.57 -5.70
C LEU A 184 -15.02 26.13 -4.33
N GLY A 185 -13.74 26.37 -4.05
CA GLY A 185 -13.15 26.15 -2.73
C GLY A 185 -13.96 26.80 -1.61
N ASP A 186 -14.28 28.09 -1.74
CA ASP A 186 -15.10 28.83 -0.76
C ASP A 186 -16.47 28.18 -0.56
N ARG A 187 -17.16 27.82 -1.65
CA ARG A 187 -18.45 27.11 -1.57
C ARG A 187 -18.35 25.75 -0.90
N LEU A 188 -17.27 25.01 -1.14
CA LEU A 188 -17.03 23.73 -0.49
C LEU A 188 -16.79 23.89 1.01
N TYR A 189 -16.12 24.95 1.45
CA TYR A 189 -16.01 25.28 2.88
C TYR A 189 -17.35 25.69 3.47
N SER A 190 -18.13 26.54 2.78
CA SER A 190 -19.46 26.97 3.25
C SER A 190 -20.49 25.85 3.29
N ALA A 191 -20.30 24.77 2.55
CA ALA A 191 -21.16 23.58 2.58
C ALA A 191 -20.97 22.69 3.84
N GLY A 192 -20.18 23.15 4.81
CA GLY A 192 -19.86 22.45 6.05
C GLY A 192 -18.81 21.36 5.82
N THR A 193 -17.71 21.38 6.57
CA THR A 193 -16.70 20.32 6.46
C THR A 193 -15.93 20.10 7.75
N ASP A 194 -15.88 18.85 8.18
CA ASP A 194 -14.99 18.41 9.26
C ASP A 194 -13.59 18.07 8.72
N ARG A 195 -13.42 18.06 7.38
CA ARG A 195 -12.19 17.65 6.69
C ARG A 195 -11.68 18.74 5.76
N GLN A 196 -11.32 19.90 6.33
CA GLN A 196 -10.77 21.03 5.56
C GLN A 196 -9.59 20.65 4.66
N ALA A 197 -8.74 19.71 5.09
CA ALA A 197 -7.63 19.20 4.28
C ALA A 197 -8.09 18.53 2.97
N ALA A 198 -9.25 17.86 2.97
CA ALA A 198 -9.82 17.25 1.77
C ALA A 198 -10.29 18.31 0.77
N VAL A 199 -10.90 19.41 1.25
CA VAL A 199 -11.29 20.54 0.40
C VAL A 199 -10.06 21.20 -0.23
N ARG A 200 -9.01 21.48 0.55
CA ARG A 200 -7.73 22.00 0.01
C ARG A 200 -7.16 21.10 -1.07
N SER A 201 -7.06 19.80 -0.76
CA SER A 201 -6.52 18.80 -1.68
C SER A 201 -7.34 18.75 -2.97
N TYR A 202 -8.67 18.76 -2.87
CA TYR A 202 -9.56 18.81 -4.01
C TYR A 202 -9.28 20.03 -4.91
N VAL A 203 -9.21 21.24 -4.37
CA VAL A 203 -8.98 22.46 -5.17
C VAL A 203 -7.64 22.39 -5.91
N THR A 204 -6.59 21.91 -5.24
CA THR A 204 -5.27 21.71 -5.86
C THR A 204 -5.35 20.68 -7.00
N TYR A 205 -5.96 19.52 -6.76
CA TYR A 205 -6.04 18.45 -7.74
C TYR A 205 -6.99 18.77 -8.90
N ASP A 206 -8.07 19.50 -8.67
CA ASP A 206 -8.99 20.00 -9.72
C ASP A 206 -8.26 20.99 -10.65
N THR A 207 -7.42 21.87 -10.07
CA THR A 207 -6.57 22.77 -10.85
C THR A 207 -5.58 21.98 -11.74
N MET A 208 -4.91 20.99 -11.17
CA MET A 208 -3.98 20.12 -11.92
C MET A 208 -4.70 19.36 -13.03
N ALA A 209 -5.86 18.76 -12.73
CA ALA A 209 -6.68 18.02 -13.68
C ALA A 209 -7.19 18.91 -14.81
N THR A 210 -7.63 20.13 -14.51
CA THR A 210 -8.08 21.10 -15.52
C THR A 210 -6.96 21.48 -16.47
N ARG A 211 -5.77 21.79 -15.94
CA ARG A 211 -4.59 22.15 -16.75
C ARG A 211 -4.17 20.98 -17.63
N PHE A 212 -4.02 19.79 -17.04
CA PHE A 212 -3.64 18.59 -17.76
C PHE A 212 -4.67 18.23 -18.85
N ALA A 213 -5.96 18.19 -18.51
CA ALA A 213 -7.04 17.88 -19.45
C ALA A 213 -7.10 18.88 -20.62
N SER A 214 -6.81 20.17 -20.36
CA SER A 214 -6.78 21.19 -21.41
C SER A 214 -5.59 21.01 -22.37
N MET A 215 -4.40 20.72 -21.84
CA MET A 215 -3.23 20.43 -22.66
C MET A 215 -3.40 19.12 -23.45
N TYR A 216 -3.96 18.08 -22.82
CA TYR A 216 -4.28 16.82 -23.46
C TYR A 216 -5.31 16.96 -24.58
N ALA A 217 -6.41 17.67 -24.30
CA ALA A 217 -7.44 17.94 -25.32
C ALA A 217 -6.85 18.73 -26.51
N ARG A 218 -6.02 19.74 -26.25
CA ARG A 218 -5.34 20.51 -27.31
C ARG A 218 -4.35 19.67 -28.13
N ALA A 219 -3.70 18.68 -27.52
CA ALA A 219 -2.78 17.79 -28.22
C ALA A 219 -3.49 16.75 -29.10
N ARG A 220 -4.79 16.52 -28.92
CA ARG A 220 -5.55 15.46 -29.60
C ARG A 220 -6.71 15.96 -30.46
N LEU A 221 -7.17 17.18 -30.23
CA LEU A 221 -8.31 17.77 -30.90
C LEU A 221 -7.88 19.04 -31.63
N ASP A 222 -8.34 19.19 -32.87
CA ASP A 222 -8.13 20.38 -33.66
C ASP A 222 -9.04 21.52 -33.19
N GLY A 223 -8.50 22.73 -33.12
CA GLY A 223 -9.27 23.94 -32.79
C GLY A 223 -9.02 24.48 -31.38
N THR A 224 -9.89 25.39 -30.94
CA THR A 224 -9.73 26.08 -29.66
C THR A 224 -10.54 25.38 -28.57
N ILE A 225 -9.86 24.90 -27.52
CA ILE A 225 -10.50 24.29 -26.35
C ILE A 225 -11.19 25.38 -25.52
N LEU A 226 -12.52 25.34 -25.46
CA LEU A 226 -13.32 26.32 -24.71
C LEU A 226 -13.49 25.91 -23.24
N LYS A 227 -13.82 24.65 -23.02
CA LYS A 227 -14.04 24.05 -21.70
C LYS A 227 -13.71 22.58 -21.73
N VAL A 228 -13.23 22.08 -20.61
CA VAL A 228 -12.93 20.66 -20.41
C VAL A 228 -13.83 20.09 -19.34
N GLN A 229 -14.10 18.81 -19.44
CA GLN A 229 -14.75 18.04 -18.40
C GLN A 229 -13.99 16.74 -18.24
N TYR A 230 -13.88 16.28 -17.01
CA TYR A 230 -13.26 15.01 -16.70
C TYR A 230 -14.14 14.20 -15.76
N ARG A 231 -13.84 12.90 -15.68
CA ARG A 231 -14.38 12.00 -14.66
C ARG A 231 -13.25 11.07 -14.20
N VAL A 232 -13.28 10.70 -12.93
CA VAL A 232 -12.34 9.73 -12.36
C VAL A 232 -13.10 8.47 -11.97
N GLY A 233 -12.53 7.33 -12.33
CA GLY A 233 -13.03 6.02 -11.95
C GLY A 233 -12.11 5.40 -10.92
N ARG A 234 -12.67 4.65 -9.98
CA ARG A 234 -11.91 3.71 -9.14
C ARG A 234 -12.64 2.38 -9.04
N ARG A 235 -11.90 1.29 -9.22
CA ARG A 235 -12.34 -0.07 -8.88
C ARG A 235 -11.32 -0.70 -7.94
N THR A 236 -11.80 -1.33 -6.87
CA THR A 236 -10.95 -1.90 -5.83
C THR A 236 -10.96 -3.42 -5.96
N VAL A 237 -9.79 -4.02 -5.80
CA VAL A 237 -9.63 -5.47 -5.74
C VAL A 237 -10.17 -5.97 -4.39
N PRO A 238 -11.05 -6.99 -4.36
CA PRO A 238 -11.45 -7.64 -3.11
C PRO A 238 -10.28 -8.15 -2.30
N ALA A 239 -10.45 -8.17 -0.98
CA ALA A 239 -9.58 -8.94 -0.11
C ALA A 239 -9.66 -10.43 -0.46
N GLY A 240 -8.53 -11.13 -0.34
CA GLY A 240 -8.35 -12.50 -0.86
C GLY A 240 -9.28 -13.57 -0.30
N ALA A 241 -9.92 -13.34 0.86
CA ALA A 241 -10.86 -14.30 1.46
C ALA A 241 -12.18 -14.42 0.67
N ASP A 242 -12.58 -13.34 -0.03
CA ASP A 242 -13.86 -13.23 -0.75
C ASP A 242 -13.64 -13.01 -2.25
N ARG A 243 -12.51 -13.43 -2.82
CA ARG A 243 -12.24 -13.26 -4.25
C ARG A 243 -12.95 -14.38 -5.03
N PRO A 244 -14.09 -14.12 -5.71
CA PRO A 244 -14.57 -15.01 -6.77
C PRO A 244 -13.50 -15.06 -7.88
N ALA A 245 -13.55 -16.08 -8.74
CA ALA A 245 -12.59 -16.24 -9.84
C ALA A 245 -12.56 -15.07 -10.84
N ASP A 246 -13.52 -14.14 -10.73
CA ASP A 246 -13.71 -12.96 -11.54
C ASP A 246 -12.52 -11.98 -11.42
N ALA A 247 -11.96 -11.57 -12.56
CA ALA A 247 -10.81 -10.70 -12.62
C ALA A 247 -11.20 -9.26 -12.24
N LEU A 248 -10.23 -8.45 -11.78
CA LEU A 248 -10.44 -7.02 -11.53
C LEU A 248 -11.02 -6.29 -12.76
N HIS A 249 -10.68 -6.76 -13.95
CA HIS A 249 -11.12 -6.20 -15.22
C HIS A 249 -12.63 -6.34 -15.47
N ASP A 250 -13.27 -7.31 -14.84
CA ASP A 250 -14.71 -7.60 -14.97
C ASP A 250 -15.58 -6.70 -14.08
N ARG A 251 -14.94 -5.84 -13.27
CA ARG A 251 -15.63 -4.94 -12.35
C ARG A 251 -15.74 -3.54 -12.91
N ASP A 252 -16.94 -2.98 -12.79
CA ASP A 252 -17.23 -1.61 -13.14
C ASP A 252 -16.49 -0.61 -12.25
N PHE A 253 -16.03 0.48 -12.87
CA PHE A 253 -15.50 1.62 -12.15
C PHE A 253 -16.63 2.35 -11.40
N ARG A 254 -16.36 2.68 -10.14
CA ARG A 254 -17.14 3.72 -9.45
C ARG A 254 -16.67 5.08 -9.96
N TRP A 255 -17.54 5.78 -10.68
CA TRP A 255 -17.23 7.06 -11.29
C TRP A 255 -17.59 8.25 -10.39
N PHE A 256 -16.69 9.22 -10.32
CA PHE A 256 -16.99 10.60 -9.92
C PHE A 256 -16.89 11.50 -11.15
N ALA A 257 -17.99 12.19 -11.46
CA ALA A 257 -18.03 13.18 -12.52
C ALA A 257 -17.82 14.58 -11.96
N PHE A 258 -17.08 15.40 -12.70
CA PHE A 258 -16.86 16.81 -12.40
C PHE A 258 -17.60 17.60 -13.47
N GLY A 259 -18.16 18.76 -13.12
CA GLY A 259 -18.76 19.62 -14.14
C GLY A 259 -17.70 20.24 -15.06
N PHE A 260 -18.14 21.00 -16.05
CA PHE A 260 -17.20 21.68 -16.95
C PHE A 260 -16.33 22.66 -16.19
N ARG A 261 -15.06 22.73 -16.58
CA ARG A 261 -14.07 23.72 -16.17
C ARG A 261 -13.67 24.55 -17.39
N ARG A 262 -13.35 25.82 -17.18
CA ARG A 262 -12.83 26.66 -18.27
C ARG A 262 -11.55 26.04 -18.83
N GLY A 263 -11.41 26.01 -20.16
CA GLY A 263 -10.19 25.55 -20.80
C GLY A 263 -9.00 26.38 -20.35
N PHE A 264 -7.92 25.71 -19.98
CA PHE A 264 -6.65 26.35 -19.63
C PHE A 264 -5.77 26.47 -20.89
N THR A 265 -5.20 27.65 -21.11
CA THR A 265 -4.25 27.88 -22.20
C THR A 265 -2.83 27.88 -21.63
N ALA A 266 -2.10 26.80 -21.87
CA ALA A 266 -0.69 26.70 -21.52
C ALA A 266 0.17 27.63 -22.38
N SER A 267 1.35 28.02 -21.86
CA SER A 267 2.38 28.68 -22.68
C SER A 267 2.80 27.78 -23.84
N TYR A 268 3.34 28.37 -24.91
CA TYR A 268 3.82 27.60 -26.06
C TYR A 268 4.86 26.54 -25.64
N GLU A 269 5.80 26.92 -24.77
CA GLU A 269 6.82 26.02 -24.24
C GLU A 269 6.21 24.86 -23.44
N ALA A 270 5.28 25.14 -22.52
CA ALA A 270 4.63 24.11 -21.72
C ALA A 270 3.79 23.16 -22.57
N GLN A 271 3.08 23.69 -23.57
CA GLN A 271 2.31 22.89 -24.51
C GLN A 271 3.22 21.99 -25.36
N THR A 272 4.31 22.54 -25.90
CA THR A 272 5.27 21.78 -26.72
C THR A 272 5.99 20.71 -25.91
N ALA A 273 6.35 21.01 -24.65
CA ALA A 273 6.92 20.05 -23.73
C ALA A 273 5.92 18.92 -23.41
N PHE A 274 4.64 19.24 -23.23
CA PHE A 274 3.59 18.26 -23.01
C PHE A 274 3.41 17.34 -24.24
N GLU A 275 3.28 17.91 -25.44
CA GLU A 275 3.07 17.16 -26.69
C GLU A 275 4.19 16.19 -27.00
N ARG A 276 5.46 16.59 -26.75
CA ARG A 276 6.62 15.70 -26.90
C ARG A 276 6.51 14.41 -26.09
N HIS A 277 5.81 14.46 -24.95
CA HIS A 277 5.69 13.35 -24.01
C HIS A 277 4.33 12.63 -24.10
N ALA A 278 3.27 13.33 -24.48
CA ALA A 278 1.91 12.79 -24.58
C ALA A 278 1.54 12.30 -26.00
N GLY A 279 2.41 12.58 -26.99
CA GLY A 279 2.26 12.19 -28.40
C GLY A 279 3.23 11.12 -28.89
N ALA A 280 4.07 10.56 -28.00
CA ALA A 280 4.86 9.36 -28.26
C ALA A 280 4.09 8.09 -27.89
#